data_AF-A0A8T5FCK5-F1
#
_entry.id   AF-A0A8T5FCK5-F1
#
_cell.length_a   1.000
_cell.length_b   1.000
_cell.length_c   1.000
_cell.angle_alpha   90.00
_cell.angle_beta   90.00
_cell.angle_gamma   90.00
#
_symmetry.space_group_name_H-M   'P 1'
#
loop_
_entity.id
_entity.type
_entity.pdbx_description
1 polymer ?
#
loop_
_entity_poly.entity_id
_entity_poly.type
_entity_poly.pdbx_seq_one_letter_code
_entity_poly.pdbx_strand_id
1 'polypeptide(L)'
;MTDSIISITKCKQNQEQIDKKILDVFKKFEKTFTENNNPLYLDKCGNKVTLQKIHDKAGMGDKSLALIAVTREQYNMNNFSKYREYVKNTLNKDTIYYGLWPDIEKNKTEWDVVYTIETVNYDEIQKHLNLHNEINNGLAQSMALIIDKTGNWEIQHNENL
;
A
#
# COMPACT_ATOMS: atom_id res chain seq x y z
N MET A 1 -4.02 26.69 21.91
CA MET A 1 -3.86 26.02 20.60
C MET A 1 -3.78 24.54 20.89
N THR A 2 -4.76 23.78 20.41
CA THR A 2 -4.85 22.34 20.63
C THR A 2 -3.79 21.67 19.80
N ASP A 3 -2.75 21.16 20.45
CA ASP A 3 -1.90 20.12 19.88
C ASP A 3 -2.82 18.93 19.58
N SER A 4 -3.24 18.81 18.32
CA SER A 4 -3.80 17.58 17.81
C SER A 4 -2.69 16.54 17.90
N ILE A 5 -2.65 15.84 19.03
CA ILE A 5 -1.92 14.60 19.18
C ILE A 5 -2.52 13.66 18.14
N ILE A 6 -1.90 13.62 16.96
CA ILE A 6 -2.06 12.51 16.03
C ILE A 6 -1.69 11.31 16.88
N SER A 7 -2.69 10.55 17.29
CA SER A 7 -2.50 9.28 17.97
C SER A 7 -1.76 8.40 16.98
N ILE A 8 -0.43 8.43 17.04
CA ILE A 8 0.42 7.44 16.40
C ILE A 8 -0.01 6.14 17.07
N THR A 9 -0.91 5.41 16.42
CA THR A 9 -1.39 4.13 16.94
C THR A 9 -0.16 3.26 17.07
N LYS A 10 0.35 3.14 18.30
CA LYS A 10 1.57 2.40 18.58
C LYS A 10 1.18 0.94 18.53
N CYS A 11 1.80 0.18 17.63
CA CYS A 11 1.58 -1.26 17.60
C CYS A 11 2.01 -1.84 18.94
N LYS A 12 1.20 -2.74 19.51
CA LYS A 12 1.50 -3.39 20.80
C LYS A 12 2.63 -4.44 20.70
N GLN A 13 3.06 -4.74 19.48
CA GLN A 13 3.98 -5.81 19.12
C GLN A 13 5.26 -5.21 18.53
N ASN A 14 6.38 -5.92 18.63
CA ASN A 14 7.62 -5.53 17.97
C ASN A 14 7.54 -5.81 16.44
N GLN A 15 8.52 -5.32 15.66
CA GLN A 15 8.48 -5.45 14.20
C GLN A 15 8.50 -6.91 13.73
N GLU A 16 9.28 -7.79 14.37
CA GLU A 16 9.34 -9.21 14.03
C GLU A 16 7.99 -9.91 14.20
N GLN A 17 7.29 -9.62 15.30
CA GLN A 17 5.96 -10.14 15.56
C GLN A 17 4.92 -9.61 14.57
N ILE A 18 5.05 -8.34 14.15
CA ILE A 18 4.19 -7.74 13.12
C ILE A 18 4.45 -8.40 11.76
N ASP A 19 5.72 -8.59 11.39
CA ASP A 19 6.11 -9.21 10.13
C ASP A 19 5.61 -10.65 10.05
N LYS A 20 5.75 -11.42 11.13
CA LYS A 20 5.17 -12.77 11.23
C LYS A 20 3.65 -12.75 11.04
N LYS A 21 2.96 -11.80 11.68
CA LYS A 21 1.51 -11.68 11.56
C LYS A 21 1.06 -11.33 10.13
N ILE A 22 1.76 -10.42 9.46
CA ILE A 22 1.49 -10.07 8.05
C ILE A 22 1.71 -11.30 7.17
N LEU A 23 2.83 -12.00 7.35
CA LEU A 23 3.17 -13.22 6.61
C LEU A 23 2.09 -14.31 6.76
N ASP A 24 1.65 -14.55 7.99
CA ASP A 24 0.63 -15.55 8.29
C ASP A 24 -0.72 -15.21 7.62
N VAL A 25 -1.08 -13.92 7.59
CA VAL A 25 -2.29 -13.45 6.90
C VAL A 25 -2.15 -13.62 5.39
N PHE A 26 -1.06 -13.14 4.78
CA PHE A 26 -0.85 -13.23 3.33
C PHE A 26 -0.83 -14.68 2.86
N LYS A 27 -0.06 -15.57 3.51
CA LYS A 27 -0.05 -17.01 3.18
C LYS A 27 -1.39 -17.69 3.33
N LYS A 28 -2.23 -17.22 4.27
CA LYS A 28 -3.58 -17.77 4.46
C LYS A 28 -4.49 -17.37 3.30
N PHE A 29 -4.47 -16.10 2.89
CA PHE A 29 -5.38 -15.59 1.86
C PHE A 29 -4.92 -15.95 0.45
N GLU A 30 -3.61 -15.96 0.18
CA GLU A 30 -3.01 -16.32 -1.13
C GLU A 30 -3.53 -17.68 -1.65
N LYS A 31 -3.70 -18.68 -0.77
CA LYS A 31 -4.21 -20.02 -1.15
C LYS A 31 -5.61 -20.02 -1.77
N THR A 32 -6.39 -18.98 -1.52
CA THR A 32 -7.77 -18.84 -1.99
C THR A 32 -7.95 -17.59 -2.85
N PHE A 33 -6.84 -16.91 -3.18
CA PHE A 33 -6.85 -15.67 -3.92
C PHE A 33 -6.87 -15.98 -5.43
N THR A 34 -7.76 -15.33 -6.15
CA THR A 34 -8.01 -15.47 -7.59
C THR A 34 -8.12 -14.09 -8.21
N GLU A 35 -8.13 -13.99 -9.54
CA GLU A 35 -8.28 -12.71 -10.26
C GLU A 35 -9.58 -11.97 -9.92
N ASN A 36 -10.59 -12.68 -9.41
CA ASN A 36 -11.89 -12.11 -9.05
C ASN A 36 -11.95 -11.59 -7.60
N ASN A 37 -10.87 -11.76 -6.83
CA ASN A 37 -10.85 -11.31 -5.44
C ASN A 37 -10.50 -9.82 -5.35
N ASN A 38 -11.27 -9.11 -4.52
CA ASN A 38 -10.89 -7.76 -4.12
C ASN A 38 -9.56 -7.78 -3.35
N PRO A 39 -8.72 -6.75 -3.52
CA PRO A 39 -7.46 -6.62 -2.78
C PRO A 39 -7.68 -6.66 -1.26
N LEU A 40 -6.73 -7.28 -0.56
CA LEU A 40 -6.69 -7.27 0.91
C LEU A 40 -5.70 -6.21 1.38
N TYR A 41 -6.08 -5.45 2.41
CA TYR A 41 -5.17 -4.50 3.05
C TYR A 41 -4.99 -4.77 4.53
N LEU A 42 -3.76 -4.57 4.98
CA LEU A 42 -3.38 -4.57 6.39
C LEU A 42 -2.83 -3.19 6.76
N ASP A 43 -3.12 -2.74 7.98
CA ASP A 43 -2.46 -1.58 8.57
C ASP A 43 -0.99 -1.88 8.95
N LYS A 44 -0.25 -0.84 9.36
CA LYS A 44 1.14 -0.97 9.81
C LYS A 44 1.38 -1.99 10.94
N CYS A 45 0.33 -2.41 11.66
CA CYS A 45 0.39 -3.41 12.74
C CYS A 45 -0.12 -4.79 12.30
N GLY A 46 -0.32 -5.02 10.99
CA GLY A 46 -0.78 -6.27 10.42
C GLY A 46 -2.27 -6.58 10.68
N ASN A 47 -3.09 -5.59 11.02
CA ASN A 47 -4.54 -5.78 11.16
C ASN A 47 -5.25 -5.49 9.84
N LYS A 48 -6.25 -6.31 9.49
CA LYS A 48 -7.10 -6.05 8.32
C LYS A 48 -7.76 -4.67 8.41
N VAL A 49 -7.69 -3.93 7.32
CA VAL A 49 -8.26 -2.58 7.19
C VAL A 49 -9.05 -2.49 5.88
N THR A 50 -10.12 -1.71 5.87
CA THR A 50 -10.89 -1.41 4.66
C THR A 50 -10.33 -0.17 3.97
N LEU A 51 -10.57 -0.02 2.67
CA LEU A 51 -10.20 1.20 1.95
C LEU A 51 -10.83 2.45 2.57
N GLN A 52 -12.10 2.37 2.97
CA GLN A 52 -12.75 3.44 3.74
C GLN A 52 -11.96 3.82 5.00
N LYS A 53 -11.48 2.86 5.80
CA LYS A 53 -10.66 3.17 6.98
C LYS A 53 -9.28 3.74 6.64
N ILE A 54 -8.72 3.39 5.48
CA ILE A 54 -7.48 4.01 4.99
C ILE A 54 -7.75 5.48 4.67
N HIS A 55 -8.85 5.74 3.95
CA HIS A 55 -9.32 7.07 3.61
C HIS A 55 -9.61 7.92 4.86
N ASP A 56 -10.42 7.43 5.79
CA ASP A 56 -10.80 8.11 7.03
C ASP A 56 -9.55 8.54 7.83
N LYS A 57 -8.52 7.70 7.86
CA LYS A 57 -7.25 7.97 8.58
C LYS A 57 -6.42 9.08 7.92
N ALA A 58 -6.55 9.27 6.61
CA ALA A 58 -5.88 10.36 5.91
C ALA A 58 -6.55 11.73 6.19
N GLY A 59 -7.79 11.74 6.69
CA GLY A 59 -8.46 12.98 7.09
C GLY A 59 -8.83 13.89 5.92
N MET A 60 -9.03 13.32 4.73
CA MET A 60 -9.26 14.05 3.47
C MET A 60 -10.70 14.56 3.28
N GLY A 61 -11.58 14.36 4.27
CA GLY A 61 -13.00 14.72 4.18
C GLY A 61 -13.69 13.95 3.06
N ASP A 62 -14.21 14.66 2.06
CA ASP A 62 -14.89 14.04 0.92
C ASP A 62 -13.97 13.81 -0.29
N LYS A 63 -12.71 14.27 -0.23
CA LYS A 63 -11.77 14.17 -1.36
C LYS A 63 -11.17 12.78 -1.44
N SER A 64 -11.09 12.22 -2.64
CA SER A 64 -10.37 10.98 -2.90
C SER A 64 -8.86 11.13 -2.68
N LEU A 65 -8.18 9.99 -2.51
CA LEU A 65 -6.72 9.90 -2.40
C LEU A 65 -6.20 8.68 -3.17
N ALA A 66 -4.91 8.64 -3.48
CA ALA A 66 -4.32 7.50 -4.17
C ALA A 66 -3.44 6.65 -3.25
N LEU A 67 -3.50 5.33 -3.43
CA LEU A 67 -2.60 4.33 -2.85
C LEU A 67 -1.58 3.95 -3.91
N ILE A 68 -0.30 4.01 -3.53
CA ILE A 68 0.84 3.69 -4.39
C ILE A 68 1.60 2.53 -3.75
N ALA A 69 1.75 1.44 -4.49
CA ALA A 69 2.66 0.36 -4.12
C ALA A 69 4.11 0.81 -4.38
N VAL A 70 5.01 0.47 -3.48
CA VAL A 70 6.46 0.74 -3.61
C VAL A 70 7.16 -0.48 -4.18
N THR A 71 6.63 -1.65 -3.85
CA THR A 71 6.99 -2.98 -4.33
C THR A 71 6.41 -3.21 -5.72
N ARG A 72 7.18 -3.84 -6.61
CA ARG A 72 6.70 -4.33 -7.89
C ARG A 72 7.12 -5.79 -8.05
N GLU A 73 6.19 -6.66 -8.48
CA GLU A 73 6.45 -8.09 -8.73
C GLU A 73 7.05 -8.80 -7.50
N GLN A 74 6.62 -8.40 -6.30
CA GLN A 74 7.06 -9.02 -5.06
C GLN A 74 6.09 -10.14 -4.65
N TYR A 75 6.61 -11.36 -4.55
CA TYR A 75 5.83 -12.55 -4.17
C TYR A 75 6.26 -13.14 -2.81
N ASN A 76 7.01 -12.36 -2.01
CA ASN A 76 7.47 -12.71 -0.67
C ASN A 76 7.80 -11.45 0.14
N MET A 77 8.08 -11.60 1.44
CA MET A 77 8.38 -10.48 2.35
C MET A 77 9.87 -10.18 2.54
N ASN A 78 10.80 -10.86 1.85
CA ASN A 78 12.23 -10.76 2.17
C ASN A 78 12.77 -9.32 2.08
N ASN A 79 12.19 -8.51 1.19
CA ASN A 79 12.60 -7.12 0.96
C ASN A 79 11.71 -6.09 1.67
N PHE A 80 10.71 -6.51 2.46
CA PHE A 80 9.74 -5.56 3.04
C PHE A 80 10.41 -4.56 3.97
N SER A 81 11.43 -4.96 4.75
CA SER A 81 12.19 -4.03 5.60
C SER A 81 12.81 -2.90 4.78
N LYS A 82 13.49 -3.24 3.67
CA LYS A 82 14.09 -2.29 2.71
C LYS A 82 13.04 -1.29 2.21
N TYR A 83 11.87 -1.76 1.77
CA TYR A 83 10.82 -0.88 1.26
C TYR A 83 10.20 0.00 2.35
N ARG A 84 10.01 -0.51 3.56
CA ARG A 84 9.53 0.31 4.69
C ARG A 84 10.51 1.41 5.06
N GLU A 85 11.79 1.08 5.11
CA GLU A 85 12.85 2.07 5.38
C GLU A 85 12.90 3.12 4.27
N TYR A 86 12.75 2.72 3.01
CA TYR A 86 12.66 3.66 1.89
C TYR A 86 11.45 4.60 2.02
N VAL A 87 10.25 4.08 2.28
CA VAL A 87 9.05 4.93 2.47
C VAL A 87 9.24 5.91 3.62
N LYS A 88 9.78 5.43 4.74
CA LYS A 88 10.00 6.27 5.91
C LYS A 88 11.07 7.32 5.68
N ASN A 89 12.26 6.91 5.24
CA ASN A 89 13.44 7.77 5.25
C ASN A 89 13.62 8.57 3.95
N THR A 90 13.13 8.05 2.81
CA THR A 90 13.26 8.70 1.51
C THR A 90 12.00 9.47 1.14
N LEU A 91 10.83 8.86 1.30
CA LEU A 91 9.55 9.53 0.99
C LEU A 91 9.02 10.38 2.15
N ASN A 92 9.65 10.31 3.33
CA ASN A 92 9.22 10.97 4.55
C ASN A 92 7.75 10.68 4.92
N LYS A 93 7.35 9.41 4.80
CA LYS A 93 5.99 8.94 5.10
C LYS A 93 5.99 7.95 6.26
N ASP A 94 5.28 8.30 7.32
CA ASP A 94 5.18 7.47 8.53
C ASP A 94 4.05 6.42 8.46
N THR A 95 3.11 6.60 7.53
CA THR A 95 1.98 5.69 7.36
C THR A 95 2.24 4.75 6.20
N ILE A 96 2.32 3.46 6.54
CA ILE A 96 2.44 2.36 5.60
C ILE A 96 1.25 1.41 5.78
N TYR A 97 0.89 0.77 4.68
CA TYR A 97 -0.06 -0.33 4.59
C TYR A 97 0.59 -1.49 3.87
N TYR A 98 -0.04 -2.66 3.95
CA TYR A 98 0.38 -3.83 3.19
C TYR A 98 -0.77 -4.31 2.33
N GLY A 99 -0.51 -4.54 1.05
CA GLY A 99 -1.48 -5.00 0.07
C GLY A 99 -1.28 -6.46 -0.30
N LEU A 100 -2.37 -7.16 -0.61
CA LEU A 100 -2.35 -8.44 -1.30
C LEU A 100 -3.22 -8.29 -2.55
N TRP A 101 -2.62 -8.45 -3.72
CA TRP A 101 -3.23 -8.14 -5.01
C TRP A 101 -3.15 -9.32 -5.99
N PRO A 102 -4.17 -9.53 -6.84
CA PRO A 102 -4.06 -10.51 -7.90
C PRO A 102 -3.22 -9.92 -9.04
N ASP A 103 -2.13 -10.60 -9.37
CA ASP A 103 -1.36 -10.36 -10.59
C ASP A 103 -1.92 -11.29 -11.67
N ILE A 104 -2.91 -10.76 -12.40
CA ILE A 104 -3.69 -11.49 -13.40
C ILE A 104 -2.78 -11.94 -14.55
N GLU A 105 -1.86 -11.09 -14.98
CA GLU A 105 -0.96 -11.36 -16.10
C GLU A 105 -0.05 -12.56 -15.84
N LYS A 106 0.40 -12.71 -14.59
CA LYS A 106 1.32 -13.80 -14.21
C LYS A 106 0.64 -14.93 -13.44
N ASN A 107 -0.67 -14.85 -13.25
CA ASN A 107 -1.45 -15.79 -12.45
C ASN A 107 -0.82 -16.02 -11.05
N LYS A 108 -0.49 -14.91 -10.39
CA LYS A 108 0.17 -14.88 -9.07
C LYS A 108 -0.52 -13.89 -8.14
N THR A 109 -0.08 -13.86 -6.89
CA THR A 109 -0.52 -12.86 -5.91
C THR A 109 0.68 -11.98 -5.52
N GLU A 110 0.60 -10.68 -5.79
CA GLU A 110 1.62 -9.72 -5.38
C GLU A 110 1.37 -9.24 -3.94
N TRP A 111 2.46 -9.10 -3.20
CA TRP A 111 2.48 -8.70 -1.79
C TRP A 111 3.16 -7.34 -1.70
N ASP A 112 2.41 -6.33 -1.30
CA ASP A 112 2.84 -4.96 -1.44
C ASP A 112 3.12 -4.22 -0.14
N VAL A 113 4.10 -3.32 -0.19
CA VAL A 113 4.24 -2.20 0.76
C VAL A 113 3.65 -0.97 0.09
N VAL A 114 2.64 -0.37 0.73
CA VAL A 114 1.80 0.67 0.13
C VAL A 114 1.82 1.93 1.00
N TYR A 115 1.84 3.09 0.37
CA TYR A 115 1.61 4.39 1.03
C TYR A 115 0.52 5.17 0.33
N THR A 116 0.04 6.24 0.97
CA THR A 116 -0.98 7.13 0.42
C THR A 116 -0.37 8.46 -0.04
N ILE A 117 -0.96 9.02 -1.09
CA ILE A 117 -0.79 10.41 -1.49
C ILE A 117 -2.14 11.11 -1.49
N GLU A 118 -2.17 12.30 -0.90
CA GLU A 118 -3.38 13.09 -0.64
C GLU A 118 -3.81 13.90 -1.88
N THR A 119 -3.74 13.27 -3.04
CA THR A 119 -4.06 13.88 -4.33
C THR A 119 -4.55 12.81 -5.30
N VAL A 120 -5.39 13.25 -6.25
CA VAL A 120 -5.78 12.48 -7.44
C VAL A 120 -5.34 13.18 -8.72
N ASN A 121 -4.42 14.15 -8.60
CA ASN A 121 -3.85 14.79 -9.78
C ASN A 121 -3.05 13.75 -10.57
N TYR A 122 -3.39 13.64 -11.85
CA TYR A 122 -2.85 12.66 -12.77
C TYR A 122 -1.32 12.69 -12.84
N ASP A 123 -0.74 13.87 -13.09
CA ASP A 123 0.70 14.04 -13.27
C ASP A 123 1.48 13.72 -12.00
N GLU A 124 0.93 14.10 -10.83
CA GLU A 124 1.52 13.74 -9.54
C GLU A 124 1.48 12.23 -9.30
N ILE A 125 0.38 11.55 -9.63
CA ILE A 125 0.31 10.09 -9.57
C ILE A 125 1.36 9.46 -10.50
N GLN A 126 1.49 9.93 -11.75
CA GLN A 126 2.49 9.40 -12.69
C GLN A 126 3.92 9.58 -12.16
N LYS A 127 4.25 10.72 -11.54
CA LYS A 127 5.56 10.91 -10.89
C LYS A 127 5.78 9.86 -9.80
N HIS A 128 4.79 9.61 -8.95
CA HIS A 128 4.89 8.62 -7.88
C HIS A 128 5.01 7.18 -8.42
N LEU A 129 4.33 6.83 -9.51
CA LEU A 129 4.44 5.50 -10.13
C LEU A 129 5.83 5.22 -10.71
N ASN A 130 6.51 6.26 -11.20
CA ASN A 130 7.86 6.17 -11.78
C ASN A 130 8.98 6.44 -10.74
N LEU A 131 8.63 6.85 -9.51
CA LEU A 131 9.59 7.21 -8.47
C LEU A 131 10.35 6.00 -7.92
N HIS A 132 9.79 4.80 -8.05
CA HIS A 132 10.29 3.59 -7.40
C HIS A 132 11.12 2.69 -8.32
N ASN A 133 11.42 3.14 -9.54
CA ASN A 133 12.09 2.32 -10.55
C ASN A 133 13.44 1.82 -10.03
N GLU A 134 14.28 2.69 -9.48
CA GLU A 134 15.62 2.31 -9.01
C GLU A 134 15.57 1.23 -7.91
N ILE A 135 14.69 1.39 -6.92
CA ILE A 135 14.59 0.43 -5.81
C ILE A 135 14.01 -0.92 -6.26
N ASN A 136 13.28 -0.93 -7.39
CA ASN A 136 12.70 -2.08 -8.08
C ASN A 136 13.51 -2.54 -9.31
N ASN A 137 14.83 -2.29 -9.37
CA ASN A 137 15.70 -2.73 -10.46
C ASN A 137 15.28 -2.24 -11.86
N GLY A 138 14.81 -0.99 -11.95
CA GLY A 138 14.35 -0.35 -13.18
C GLY A 138 12.86 -0.54 -13.49
N LEU A 139 12.13 -1.32 -12.70
CA LEU A 139 10.70 -1.59 -12.94
C LEU A 139 9.81 -0.50 -12.35
N ALA A 140 9.04 0.16 -13.21
CA ALA A 140 8.02 1.11 -12.79
C ALA A 140 6.76 0.42 -12.26
N GLN A 141 6.04 1.14 -11.40
CA GLN A 141 4.75 0.68 -10.90
C GLN A 141 3.72 0.70 -12.02
N SER A 142 2.86 -0.32 -12.08
CA SER A 142 1.86 -0.43 -13.13
C SER A 142 0.63 0.43 -12.93
N MET A 143 0.30 0.72 -11.68
CA MET A 143 -0.92 1.44 -11.37
C MET A 143 -0.93 2.04 -9.97
N ALA A 144 -1.81 3.02 -9.79
CA ALA A 144 -2.27 3.54 -8.51
C ALA A 144 -3.72 3.11 -8.28
N LEU A 145 -4.10 2.94 -7.01
CA LEU A 145 -5.49 2.76 -6.63
C LEU A 145 -6.04 4.07 -6.06
N ILE A 146 -6.97 4.71 -6.76
CA ILE A 146 -7.66 5.90 -6.28
C ILE A 146 -8.87 5.44 -5.46
N ILE A 147 -8.99 5.94 -4.22
CA ILE A 147 -10.06 5.56 -3.30
C ILE A 147 -10.88 6.76 -2.86
N ASP A 148 -12.20 6.59 -2.81
CA ASP A 148 -13.14 7.59 -2.30
C ASP A 148 -13.44 7.39 -0.80
N LYS A 149 -14.22 8.33 -0.23
CA LYS A 149 -14.62 8.32 1.19
C LYS A 149 -15.47 7.13 1.63
N THR A 150 -16.07 6.42 0.69
CA THR A 150 -16.88 5.22 0.95
C THR A 150 -16.09 3.94 0.77
N GLY A 151 -14.84 4.05 0.30
CA GLY A 151 -13.98 2.91 0.00
C GLY A 151 -14.24 2.29 -1.38
N ASN A 152 -14.99 2.96 -2.26
CA ASN A 152 -14.96 2.60 -3.68
C ASN A 152 -13.63 3.01 -4.26
N TRP A 153 -13.26 2.35 -5.36
CA TRP A 153 -11.97 2.56 -5.96
C TRP A 153 -12.00 2.45 -7.47
N GLU A 154 -11.03 3.12 -8.09
CA GLU A 154 -10.71 3.02 -9.50
C GLU A 154 -9.19 2.91 -9.67
N ILE A 155 -8.77 2.39 -10.82
CA ILE A 155 -7.37 2.20 -11.16
C ILE A 155 -6.93 3.31 -12.11
N GLN A 156 -5.80 3.94 -11.79
CA GLN A 156 -5.04 4.74 -12.75
C GLN A 156 -3.79 3.96 -13.15
N HIS A 157 -3.64 3.68 -14.45
CA HIS A 157 -2.46 3.01 -14.99
C HIS A 157 -1.29 3.97 -15.20
N ASN A 158 -0.06 3.44 -15.10
CA ASN A 158 1.13 4.16 -15.51
C ASN A 158 1.20 4.20 -17.05
N GLU A 159 1.51 5.36 -17.62
CA GLU A 159 1.61 5.51 -19.08
C GLU A 159 2.92 4.97 -19.67
N ASN A 160 3.94 4.78 -18.83
CA ASN A 160 5.30 4.44 -19.26
C ASN A 160 5.56 2.92 -19.32
N LEU A 161 4.52 2.09 -19.45
CA LEU A 161 4.60 0.61 -19.46
C LEU A 161 4.03 -0.02 -20.72
#